data_AF-A0A7S3NDW4-F1
#
_entry.id   AF-A0A7S3NDW4-F1
#
_cell.length_a   1.000
_cell.length_b   1.000
_cell.length_c   1.000
_cell.angle_alpha   90.00
_cell.angle_beta   90.00
_cell.angle_gamma   90.00
#
_symmetry.space_group_name_H-M   'P 1'
#
loop_
_entity.id
_entity.type
_entity.pdbx_description
1 polymer ?
#
loop_
_entity_poly.entity_id
_entity_poly.type
_entity_poly.pdbx_seq_one_letter_code
_entity_poly.pdbx_strand_id
1 'polypeptide(L)'
;MAYKGEFLYAFFLNFLSAIPDIVSPFIIQRFLEYIENKDDQLWIGICFALLYVFSVFLSRVITEQGTFYEMQLGSKCSSGMIGLIYSKALLISSATNKKFTQAEIVNFIQVDCKKIIIFAWRLPVLAK
;
A
#
# COMPACT_ATOMS: atom_id res chain seq x y z
N MET A 1 13.69 15.71 -0.58
CA MET A 1 14.27 14.56 0.15
C MET A 1 13.50 14.19 1.43
N ALA A 2 12.34 14.81 1.72
CA ALA A 2 11.65 14.71 3.01
C ALA A 2 10.89 13.39 3.26
N TYR A 3 10.41 12.70 2.22
CA TYR A 3 9.52 11.53 2.37
C TYR A 3 10.22 10.17 2.23
N LYS A 4 11.56 10.15 2.07
CA LYS A 4 12.31 8.90 1.82
C LYS A 4 12.26 7.93 3.00
N GLY A 5 12.31 8.43 4.24
CA GLY A 5 12.30 7.59 5.45
C GLY A 5 10.96 6.91 5.67
N GLU A 6 9.86 7.67 5.59
CA GLU A 6 8.50 7.13 5.68
C GLU A 6 8.21 6.10 4.57
N PHE A 7 8.72 6.32 3.35
CA PHE A 7 8.59 5.37 2.24
C PHE A 7 9.38 4.07 2.47
N LEU A 8 10.63 4.16 2.93
CA LEU A 8 11.44 2.98 3.25
C LEU A 8 10.84 2.16 4.38
N TYR A 9 10.26 2.81 5.38
CA TYR A 9 9.56 2.15 6.47
C TYR A 9 8.33 1.37 5.98
N ALA A 10 7.50 2.00 5.15
CA ALA A 10 6.34 1.32 4.55
C ALA A 10 6.75 0.13 3.67
N PHE A 11 7.81 0.30 2.86
CA PHE A 11 8.37 -0.78 2.05
C PHE A 11 8.86 -1.96 2.91
N PHE A 12 9.55 -1.68 4.01
CA PHE A 12 10.03 -2.71 4.93
C PHE A 12 8.88 -3.45 5.63
N LEU A 13 7.84 -2.74 6.06
CA LEU A 13 6.64 -3.35 6.63
C LEU A 13 5.91 -4.26 5.63
N ASN A 14 5.78 -3.84 4.38
CA ASN A 14 5.17 -4.63 3.31
C ASN A 14 6.01 -5.87 2.97
N PHE A 15 7.34 -5.80 3.04
CA PHE A 15 8.19 -6.97 2.89
C PHE A 15 7.99 -7.96 4.04
N LEU A 16 7.87 -7.47 5.28
CA LEU A 16 7.64 -8.32 6.44
C LEU A 16 6.26 -9.02 6.40
N SER A 17 5.23 -8.36 5.86
CA SER A 17 3.90 -8.97 5.71
C SER A 17 3.84 -10.09 4.67
N ALA A 18 4.81 -10.17 3.76
CA ALA A 18 4.91 -11.27 2.81
C ALA A 18 5.19 -12.63 3.49
N ILE A 19 5.85 -12.64 4.66
CA ILE A 19 6.18 -13.88 5.36
C ILE A 19 4.91 -14.62 5.84
N PRO A 20 3.98 -13.99 6.58
CA PRO A 20 2.69 -14.61 6.93
C PRO A 20 1.86 -15.06 5.72
N ASP A 21 1.87 -14.29 4.64
CA ASP A 21 1.15 -14.63 3.40
C ASP A 21 1.67 -15.93 2.77
N ILE A 22 2.99 -16.15 2.83
CA ILE A 22 3.63 -17.39 2.37
C ILE A 22 3.36 -18.54 3.35
N VAL A 23 3.36 -18.29 4.67
CA VAL A 23 3.19 -19.32 5.70
C VAL A 23 1.75 -19.83 5.81
N SER A 24 0.76 -18.96 5.58
CA SER A 24 -0.67 -19.27 5.63
C SER A 24 -1.09 -20.54 4.85
N PRO A 25 -0.71 -20.73 3.57
CA PRO A 25 -1.05 -21.95 2.82
C PRO A 25 -0.40 -23.24 3.37
N PHE A 26 0.76 -23.17 4.03
CA PHE A 26 1.36 -24.35 4.66
C PHE A 26 0.60 -24.76 5.92
N ILE A 27 0.12 -23.80 6.71
CA ILE A 27 -0.67 -24.08 7.91
C ILE A 27 -1.98 -24.77 7.53
N ILE A 28 -2.68 -24.25 6.50
CA ILE A 28 -3.95 -24.86 6.07
C ILE A 28 -3.74 -26.24 5.44
N GLN A 29 -2.63 -26.46 4.72
CA GLN A 29 -2.29 -27.79 4.21
C GLN A 29 -2.11 -28.81 5.34
N ARG A 30 -1.37 -28.46 6.39
CA ARG A 30 -1.20 -29.31 7.58
C ARG A 30 -2.52 -29.56 8.31
N PHE A 31 -3.38 -28.56 8.37
CA PHE A 31 -4.72 -28.72 8.92
C PHE A 31 -5.60 -29.67 8.10
N LEU A 32 -5.49 -29.65 6.77
CA LEU A 32 -6.20 -30.59 5.89
C LEU A 32 -5.66 -32.02 6.05
N GLU A 33 -4.35 -32.20 6.11
CA GLU A 33 -3.70 -33.50 6.39
C GLU A 33 -4.16 -34.09 7.75
N TYR A 34 -4.39 -33.24 8.75
CA TYR A 34 -4.98 -33.64 10.04
C TYR A 34 -6.44 -34.10 9.90
N ILE A 35 -7.26 -33.44 9.08
CA ILE A 35 -8.68 -33.83 8.86
C ILE A 35 -8.78 -35.20 8.19
N GLU A 36 -7.86 -35.52 7.27
CA GLU A 36 -7.83 -36.81 6.58
C GLU A 36 -7.43 -37.97 7.51
N ASN A 37 -6.58 -37.71 8.50
CA ASN A 37 -6.15 -38.68 9.51
C ASN A 37 -7.03 -38.62 10.77
N LYS A 38 -8.14 -39.36 10.75
CA LYS A 38 -9.18 -39.38 11.81
C LYS A 38 -8.75 -39.90 13.20
N ASP A 39 -7.49 -40.31 13.39
CA ASP A 39 -6.99 -40.86 14.66
C ASP A 39 -6.43 -39.81 15.64
N ASP A 40 -6.34 -38.55 15.21
CA ASP A 40 -5.77 -37.49 16.06
C ASP A 40 -6.81 -36.83 16.99
N GLN A 41 -6.34 -36.39 18.17
CA GLN A 41 -7.19 -35.73 19.17
C GLN A 41 -7.72 -34.37 18.69
N LEU A 42 -9.01 -34.08 18.94
CA LEU A 42 -9.72 -32.85 18.52
C LEU A 42 -9.01 -31.54 18.90
N TRP A 43 -8.28 -31.49 20.00
CA TRP A 43 -7.60 -30.27 20.46
C TRP A 43 -6.52 -29.80 19.47
N ILE A 44 -5.88 -30.73 18.75
CA ILE A 44 -4.82 -30.45 17.78
C ILE A 44 -5.41 -29.68 16.59
N GLY A 45 -6.56 -30.11 16.08
CA GLY A 45 -7.29 -29.42 15.02
C GLY A 45 -7.73 -28.01 15.43
N ILE A 46 -8.22 -27.85 16.67
CA ILE A 46 -8.58 -26.53 17.22
C ILE A 46 -7.35 -25.62 17.29
N CYS A 47 -6.20 -26.13 17.72
CA CYS A 47 -4.95 -25.38 17.75
C CYS A 47 -4.51 -24.92 16.35
N PHE A 48 -4.57 -25.79 15.34
CA PHE A 48 -4.24 -25.42 13.96
C PHE A 48 -5.20 -24.35 13.40
N ALA A 49 -6.50 -24.49 13.64
CA ALA A 49 -7.49 -23.51 13.21
C ALA A 49 -7.25 -22.13 13.87
N LEU A 50 -7.02 -22.09 15.18
CA LEU A 50 -6.72 -20.85 15.91
C LEU A 50 -5.41 -20.21 15.42
N LEU A 51 -4.37 -21.03 15.21
CA LEU A 51 -3.09 -20.56 14.69
C LEU A 51 -3.22 -19.95 13.29
N TYR A 52 -4.01 -20.59 12.42
CA TYR A 52 -4.29 -20.08 11.08
C TYR A 52 -5.02 -18.73 11.12
N VAL A 53 -6.08 -18.63 11.90
CA VAL A 53 -6.85 -17.37 12.07
C VAL A 53 -5.93 -16.26 12.60
N PHE A 54 -5.10 -16.56 13.59
CA PHE A 54 -4.16 -15.60 14.16
C PHE A 54 -3.11 -15.15 13.13
N SER A 55 -2.54 -16.08 12.36
CA SER A 55 -1.56 -15.79 11.32
C SER A 55 -2.16 -14.89 10.21
N VAL A 56 -3.36 -15.21 9.74
CA VAL A 56 -4.05 -14.41 8.72
C VAL A 56 -4.40 -13.03 9.27
N PHE A 57 -4.94 -12.96 10.49
CA PHE A 57 -5.28 -11.69 11.12
C PHE A 57 -4.06 -10.78 11.23
N LEU A 58 -2.94 -11.31 11.73
CA LEU A 58 -1.69 -10.56 11.84
C LEU A 58 -1.17 -10.10 10.47
N SER A 59 -1.22 -10.96 9.45
CA SER A 59 -0.85 -10.60 8.07
C SER A 59 -1.67 -9.41 7.56
N ARG A 60 -3.00 -9.48 7.76
CA ARG A 60 -3.92 -8.43 7.33
C ARG A 60 -3.65 -7.11 8.03
N VAL A 61 -3.48 -7.13 9.35
CA VAL A 61 -3.18 -5.91 10.11
C VAL A 61 -1.89 -5.25 9.62
N ILE A 62 -0.81 -6.02 9.42
CA ILE A 62 0.48 -5.45 8.96
C ILE A 62 0.34 -4.87 7.55
N THR A 63 -0.30 -5.60 6.64
CA THR A 63 -0.47 -5.16 5.24
C THR A 63 -1.34 -3.91 5.13
N GLU A 64 -2.44 -3.84 5.87
CA GLU A 64 -3.33 -2.67 5.88
C GLU A 64 -2.64 -1.44 6.48
N GLN A 65 -1.83 -1.63 7.53
CA GLN A 65 -1.01 -0.54 8.09
C GLN A 65 0.00 -0.01 7.05
N GLY A 66 0.73 -0.90 6.36
CA GLY A 66 1.65 -0.51 5.29
C GLY A 66 0.95 0.27 4.17
N THR A 67 -0.19 -0.24 3.71
CA THR A 67 -1.02 0.39 2.66
C THR A 67 -1.53 1.76 3.09
N PHE A 68 -1.93 1.91 4.36
CA PHE A 68 -2.36 3.19 4.92
C PHE A 68 -1.23 4.23 4.90
N TYR A 69 -0.01 3.84 5.31
CA TYR A 69 1.16 4.73 5.25
C TYR A 69 1.49 5.16 3.82
N GLU A 70 1.47 4.24 2.85
CA GLU A 70 1.72 4.54 1.44
C GLU A 70 0.66 5.48 0.86
N MET A 71 -0.61 5.29 1.20
CA MET A 71 -1.69 6.18 0.77
C MET A 71 -1.57 7.57 1.37
N GLN A 72 -1.17 7.67 2.65
CA GLN A 72 -0.92 8.95 3.30
C GLN A 72 0.26 9.68 2.64
N LEU A 73 1.34 8.96 2.34
CA LEU A 73 2.50 9.48 1.62
C LEU A 73 2.15 9.96 0.21
N GLY A 74 1.43 9.14 -0.57
CA GLY A 74 0.96 9.52 -1.90
C GLY A 74 0.11 10.79 -1.87
N SER A 75 -0.76 10.91 -0.86
CA SER A 75 -1.61 12.08 -0.65
C SER A 75 -0.80 13.33 -0.26
N LYS A 76 0.17 13.22 0.65
CA LYS A 76 1.10 14.33 1.00
C LYS A 76 1.87 14.81 -0.22
N CYS A 77 2.43 13.88 -1.00
CA CYS A 77 3.15 14.18 -2.25
C CYS A 77 2.26 14.89 -3.27
N SER A 78 1.05 14.37 -3.52
CA SER A 78 0.09 14.95 -4.46
C SER A 78 -0.29 16.38 -4.05
N SER A 79 -0.69 16.58 -2.79
CA SER A 79 -1.05 17.91 -2.26
C SER A 79 0.12 18.90 -2.33
N GLY A 80 1.34 18.46 -2.03
CA GLY A 80 2.55 19.28 -2.16
C GLY A 80 2.80 19.72 -3.61
N MET A 81 2.66 18.80 -4.57
CA MET A 81 2.79 19.13 -6.00
C MET A 81 1.70 20.08 -6.48
N ILE A 82 0.45 19.86 -6.08
CA ILE A 82 -0.66 20.75 -6.39
C ILE A 82 -0.35 22.17 -5.89
N GLY A 83 0.09 22.32 -4.63
CA GLY A 83 0.47 23.61 -4.06
C GLY A 83 1.61 24.31 -4.82
N LEU A 84 2.64 23.55 -5.22
CA LEU A 84 3.76 24.08 -6.02
C LEU A 84 3.31 24.54 -7.41
N ILE A 85 2.47 23.75 -8.08
CA ILE A 85 1.92 24.09 -9.41
C ILE A 85 1.06 25.35 -9.31
N TYR A 86 0.18 25.45 -8.30
CA TYR A 86 -0.64 26.64 -8.08
C TYR A 86 0.21 27.88 -7.80
N SER A 87 1.20 27.78 -6.91
CA SER A 87 2.12 28.88 -6.62
C SER A 87 2.84 29.35 -7.88
N LYS A 88 3.34 28.41 -8.71
CA LYS A 88 3.99 28.74 -9.98
C LYS A 88 3.02 29.36 -10.99
N ALA A 89 1.79 28.85 -11.08
CA ALA A 89 0.76 29.36 -11.99
C ALA A 89 0.32 30.78 -11.64
N LEU A 90 0.25 31.13 -10.35
CA LEU A 90 -0.08 32.48 -9.90
C LEU A 90 1.06 33.49 -10.10
N LEU A 91 2.31 33.03 -10.04
CA LEU A 91 3.49 33.89 -10.23
C LEU A 91 3.78 34.22 -11.70
N ILE A 92 3.36 33.36 -12.65
CA ILE A 92 3.57 33.61 -14.08
C ILE A 92 2.33 34.31 -14.66
N SER A 93 2.47 35.58 -15.07
CA SER A 93 1.41 36.32 -15.76
C SER A 93 0.95 35.60 -17.04
N SER A 94 -0.37 35.59 -17.31
CA SER A 94 -0.95 35.00 -18.52
C SER A 94 -0.39 35.61 -19.81
N ALA A 95 0.08 36.86 -19.75
CA ALA A 95 0.73 37.54 -20.87
C ALA A 95 2.13 37.00 -21.20
N THR A 96 2.80 36.34 -20.23
CA THR A 96 4.15 35.76 -20.39
C THR A 96 4.11 34.24 -20.57
N ASN A 97 3.09 33.55 -20.05
CA ASN A 97 2.97 32.09 -20.15
C ASN A 97 2.27 31.65 -21.44
N LYS A 98 2.95 31.70 -22.59
CA LYS A 98 2.41 31.21 -23.88
C LYS A 98 2.45 29.69 -24.05
N LYS A 99 2.97 28.94 -23.08
CA LYS A 99 3.21 27.49 -23.21
C LYS A 99 2.04 26.61 -22.74
N PHE A 100 1.27 27.06 -21.74
CA PHE A 100 0.19 26.28 -21.16
C PHE A 100 -1.00 27.17 -20.82
N THR A 101 -2.18 26.76 -21.24
CA THR A 101 -3.47 27.38 -20.93
C THR A 101 -3.92 27.03 -19.51
N GLN A 102 -4.86 27.82 -18.97
CA GLN A 102 -5.44 27.55 -17.65
C GLN A 102 -6.15 26.18 -17.61
N ALA A 103 -6.80 25.77 -18.71
CA ALA A 103 -7.44 24.47 -18.83
C ALA A 103 -6.42 23.32 -18.79
N GLU A 104 -5.27 23.47 -19.44
CA GLU A 104 -4.19 22.47 -19.39
C GLU A 104 -3.60 22.34 -17.99
N ILE A 105 -3.38 23.45 -17.26
CA ILE A 105 -2.88 23.40 -15.88
C ILE A 105 -3.85 22.67 -14.96
N VAL A 106 -5.15 22.93 -15.10
CA VAL A 106 -6.19 22.23 -14.33
C VAL A 106 -6.21 20.74 -14.69
N ASN A 107 -6.04 20.39 -15.97
CA ASN A 107 -5.92 19.00 -16.40
C ASN A 107 -4.70 18.30 -15.79
N PHE A 108 -3.52 18.95 -15.77
CA PHE A 108 -2.32 18.42 -15.10
C PHE A 108 -2.56 18.14 -13.61
N ILE A 109 -3.22 19.06 -12.91
CA ILE A 109 -3.55 18.88 -11.49
C ILE A 109 -4.54 17.72 -11.26
N GLN A 110 -5.58 17.63 -12.10
CA GLN A 110 -6.63 16.62 -11.93
C GLN A 110 -6.19 15.22 -12.33
N VAL A 111 -5.39 15.12 -13.39
CA VAL A 111 -4.98 13.83 -13.96
C VAL A 111 -3.64 13.41 -13.38
N ASP A 112 -2.59 14.21 -13.57
CA ASP A 112 -1.23 13.77 -13.27
C ASP A 112 -0.88 13.84 -11.79
N CYS A 113 -1.31 14.87 -11.05
CA CYS A 113 -1.09 14.88 -9.60
C CYS A 113 -1.88 13.76 -8.89
N LYS A 114 -3.03 13.34 -9.42
CA LYS A 114 -3.81 12.22 -8.85
C LYS A 114 -3.20 10.86 -9.16
N LYS A 115 -2.59 10.68 -10.34
CA LYS A 115 -1.85 9.45 -10.68
C LYS A 115 -0.75 9.12 -9.68
N ILE A 116 -0.19 10.12 -8.99
CA ILE A 116 0.88 9.93 -7.99
C ILE A 116 0.37 9.16 -6.77
N ILE A 117 -0.87 9.40 -6.34
CA ILE A 117 -1.51 8.65 -5.25
C ILE A 117 -1.69 7.19 -5.68
N ILE A 118 -2.21 6.99 -6.90
CA ILE A 118 -2.44 5.66 -7.47
C ILE A 118 -1.11 4.89 -7.63
N PHE A 119 -0.07 5.58 -8.08
CA PHE A 119 1.27 5.00 -8.22
C PHE A 119 1.85 4.60 -6.86
N ALA A 120 1.70 5.45 -5.83
CA ALA A 120 2.13 5.14 -4.47
C ALA A 120 1.43 3.90 -3.90
N TRP A 121 0.13 3.76 -4.14
CA TRP A 121 -0.64 2.58 -3.73
C TRP A 121 -0.29 1.30 -4.51
N ARG A 122 0.14 1.42 -5.77
CA ARG A 122 0.41 0.27 -6.65
C ARG A 122 1.85 -0.26 -6.54
N LEU A 123 2.79 0.55 -6.05
CA LEU A 123 4.17 0.19 -5.77
C LEU A 123 4.36 -1.11 -4.95
N PRO A 124 3.66 -1.35 -3.83
CA PRO A 124 3.80 -2.59 -3.05
C PRO A 124 3.40 -3.84 -3.83
N VAL A 125 2.42 -3.74 -4.74
CA VAL A 125 1.97 -4.87 -5.57
C VAL A 125 3.01 -5.26 -6.61
N LEU A 126 3.83 -4.32 -7.08
CA LEU A 126 4.91 -4.59 -8.03
C LEU A 126 6.13 -5.27 -7.37
N ALA A 127 6.19 -5.29 -6.04
CA ALA A 127 7.26 -5.91 -5.27
C ALA A 127 6.97 -7.37 -4.87
N LYS A 128 5.74 -7.86 -5.11
CA LYS A 128 5.34 -9.27 -4.94
C LYS A 128 5.41 -9.99 -6.28
#